data_AF-A0A101UUH5-F1
#
_entry.id   AF-A0A101UUH5-F1
#
_cell.length_a   1.000
_cell.length_b   1.000
_cell.length_c   1.000
_cell.angle_alpha   90.00
_cell.angle_beta   90.00
_cell.angle_gamma   90.00
#
_symmetry.space_group_name_H-M   'P 1'
#
loop_
_entity.id
_entity.type
_entity.pdbx_description
1 polymer ?
#
loop_
_entity_poly.entity_id
_entity_poly.type
_entity_poly.pdbx_seq_one_letter_code
_entity_poly.pdbx_strand_id
1 'polypeptide(L)'
;MDFAMSLARGSSIAVVEGTQFPLRGWAQQLGAVDLTRPDDEPAQIPPRLAEAIDRLDFYGNNGFGDRFGKQQAQNILRDLCDVGALDGDIILGAMAARGASDRSVRNLAKLIEALRR
;
A
#
# COMPACT_ATOMS: atom_id res chain seq x y z
N MET A 1 4.77 -6.16 -9.33
CA MET A 1 5.16 -5.03 -10.20
C MET A 1 6.65 -5.06 -10.51
N ASP A 2 7.49 -5.42 -9.54
CA ASP A 2 8.96 -5.42 -9.63
C ASP A 2 9.52 -6.15 -10.86
N PHE A 3 8.94 -7.30 -11.23
CA PHE A 3 9.36 -8.02 -12.44
C PHE A 3 9.09 -7.19 -13.70
N ALA A 4 7.91 -6.62 -13.86
CA ALA A 4 7.59 -5.74 -15.00
C ALA A 4 8.48 -4.49 -15.01
N MET A 5 8.74 -3.88 -13.84
CA MET A 5 9.67 -2.77 -13.65
C MET A 5 11.10 -3.12 -14.11
N SER A 6 11.57 -4.32 -13.77
CA SER A 6 12.88 -4.80 -14.22
C SER A 6 12.95 -5.01 -15.74
N LEU A 7 11.86 -5.49 -16.35
CA LEU A 7 11.78 -5.74 -17.79
C LEU A 7 11.80 -4.45 -18.62
N ALA A 8 11.30 -3.34 -18.06
CA ALA A 8 11.33 -2.05 -18.76
C ALA A 8 12.73 -1.45 -18.88
N ARG A 9 13.74 -1.96 -18.15
CA ARG A 9 15.16 -1.54 -18.26
C ARG A 9 15.35 -0.02 -18.21
N GLY A 10 14.63 0.66 -17.32
CA GLY A 10 14.69 2.13 -17.18
C GLY A 10 13.82 2.91 -18.19
N SER A 11 13.04 2.22 -19.01
CA SER A 11 12.00 2.82 -19.86
C SER A 11 10.69 2.99 -19.09
N SER A 12 9.72 3.68 -19.70
CA SER A 12 8.40 3.89 -19.13
C SER A 12 7.56 2.61 -19.05
N ILE A 13 6.76 2.48 -17.99
CA ILE A 13 5.70 1.48 -17.87
C ILE A 13 4.37 2.21 -17.77
N ALA A 14 3.39 1.76 -18.55
CA ALA A 14 2.00 2.12 -18.37
C ALA A 14 1.25 0.90 -17.81
N VAL A 15 0.38 1.15 -16.83
CA VAL A 15 -0.46 0.11 -16.23
C VAL A 15 -1.91 0.56 -16.29
N VAL A 16 -2.81 -0.37 -16.58
CA VAL A 16 -4.25 -0.14 -16.58
C VAL A 16 -4.84 -0.87 -15.38
N GLU A 17 -5.55 -0.14 -14.53
CA GLU A 17 -6.25 -0.71 -13.37
C GLU A 17 -7.46 -1.52 -13.83
N GLY A 18 -7.57 -2.75 -13.30
CA GLY A 18 -8.73 -3.61 -13.47
C GLY A 18 -9.54 -3.70 -12.17
N THR A 19 -10.77 -4.17 -12.25
CA THR A 19 -11.72 -4.20 -11.11
C THR A 19 -11.27 -5.06 -9.92
N GLN A 20 -10.34 -5.98 -10.11
CA GLN A 20 -9.91 -6.93 -9.07
C GLN A 20 -8.64 -6.50 -8.33
N PHE A 21 -7.89 -5.53 -8.86
CA PHE A 21 -6.57 -5.17 -8.32
C PHE A 21 -6.47 -3.66 -8.25
N PRO A 22 -6.95 -3.04 -7.16
CA PRO A 22 -6.82 -1.60 -7.01
C PRO A 22 -5.34 -1.22 -6.93
N LEU A 23 -4.90 -0.36 -7.84
CA LEU A 23 -3.53 0.11 -7.99
C LEU A 23 -3.32 1.50 -7.40
N ARG A 24 -4.38 2.16 -6.90
CA ARG A 24 -4.31 3.53 -6.38
C ARG A 24 -3.17 3.75 -5.38
N GLY A 25 -2.99 2.85 -4.41
CA GLY A 25 -1.93 2.97 -3.40
C GLY A 25 -0.54 2.81 -3.99
N TRP A 26 -0.39 1.90 -4.95
CA TRP A 26 0.88 1.69 -5.66
C TRP A 26 1.23 2.91 -6.52
N ALA A 27 0.25 3.43 -7.27
CA ALA A 27 0.41 4.60 -8.12
C ALA A 27 0.79 5.85 -7.31
N GLN A 28 0.07 6.12 -6.22
CA GLN A 28 0.37 7.24 -5.32
C GLN A 28 1.77 7.11 -4.68
N GLN A 29 2.16 5.90 -4.24
CA GLN A 29 3.45 5.66 -3.62
C GLN A 29 4.64 5.86 -4.58
N LEU A 30 4.46 5.60 -5.87
CA LEU A 30 5.50 5.82 -6.89
C LEU A 30 5.41 7.18 -7.58
N GLY A 31 4.40 8.02 -7.25
CA GLY A 31 4.15 9.26 -7.97
C GLY A 31 3.79 9.05 -9.44
N ALA A 32 3.06 7.96 -9.74
CA ALA A 32 2.65 7.65 -11.09
C ALA A 32 1.72 8.74 -11.66
N VAL A 33 1.92 9.06 -12.94
CA VAL A 33 1.12 10.04 -13.67
C VAL A 33 -0.11 9.37 -14.29
N ASP A 34 -1.28 10.00 -14.17
CA ASP A 34 -2.49 9.57 -14.85
C ASP A 34 -2.46 10.04 -16.31
N LEU A 35 -2.26 9.10 -17.25
CA LEU A 35 -2.20 9.41 -18.67
C LEU A 35 -3.54 9.86 -19.27
N THR A 36 -4.66 9.67 -18.56
CA THR A 36 -5.97 10.18 -18.97
C THR A 36 -6.18 11.64 -18.54
N ARG A 37 -5.36 12.13 -17.61
CA ARG A 37 -5.36 13.50 -17.07
C ARG A 37 -3.92 13.99 -16.90
N PRO A 38 -3.17 14.17 -18.01
CA PRO A 38 -1.73 14.42 -17.96
C PRO A 38 -1.34 15.76 -17.33
N ASP A 39 -2.31 16.68 -17.20
CA ASP A 39 -2.11 18.01 -16.61
C ASP A 39 -2.37 18.03 -15.09
N ASP A 40 -2.93 16.95 -14.52
CA ASP A 40 -3.15 16.82 -13.07
C ASP A 40 -1.83 16.49 -12.36
N GLU A 41 -1.63 17.05 -11.16
CA GLU A 41 -0.54 16.61 -10.29
C GLU A 41 -0.74 15.14 -9.88
N PRO A 42 0.35 14.35 -9.75
CA PRO A 42 0.25 12.99 -9.25
C PRO A 42 -0.46 12.95 -7.90
N ALA A 43 -1.44 12.07 -7.78
CA ALA A 43 -2.19 11.90 -6.54
C ALA A 43 -1.24 11.55 -5.39
N GLN A 44 -1.39 12.23 -4.26
CA GLN A 44 -0.56 12.03 -3.08
C GLN A 44 -1.27 11.14 -2.06
N ILE A 45 -0.48 10.36 -1.31
CA ILE A 45 -1.00 9.64 -0.14
C ILE A 45 -1.32 10.67 0.96
N PRO A 46 -2.53 10.66 1.54
CA PRO A 46 -2.88 11.55 2.65
C PRO A 46 -1.87 11.43 3.80
N PRO A 47 -1.44 12.53 4.45
CA PRO A 47 -0.33 12.51 5.42
C PRO A 47 -0.47 11.47 6.55
N ARG A 48 -1.70 11.26 7.06
CA ARG A 48 -1.97 10.24 8.09
C ARG A 48 -1.75 8.81 7.58
N LEU A 49 -2.14 8.54 6.33
CA LEU A 49 -1.91 7.24 5.71
C LEU A 49 -0.41 7.06 5.43
N ALA A 50 0.28 8.10 4.98
CA ALA A 50 1.73 8.06 4.76
C ALA A 50 2.48 7.70 6.06
N GLU A 51 2.16 8.37 7.17
CA GLU A 51 2.75 8.07 8.49
C GLU A 51 2.46 6.62 8.93
N ALA A 52 1.23 6.16 8.74
CA ALA A 52 0.87 4.78 9.06
C ALA A 52 1.62 3.76 8.19
N ILE A 53 1.78 4.04 6.89
CA ILE A 53 2.55 3.19 5.97
C ILE A 53 4.02 3.15 6.40
N ASP A 54 4.62 4.28 6.78
CA ASP A 54 6.00 4.32 7.29
C ASP A 54 6.17 3.46 8.54
N ARG A 55 5.21 3.54 9.48
CA ARG A 55 5.22 2.70 10.69
C ARG A 55 5.04 1.22 10.34
N LEU A 56 4.14 0.89 9.41
CA LEU A 56 3.92 -0.49 8.96
C LEU A 56 5.17 -1.07 8.30
N ASP A 57 5.82 -0.30 7.43
CA ASP A 57 7.08 -0.68 6.78
C ASP A 57 8.17 -0.99 7.82
N PHE A 58 8.34 -0.11 8.82
CA PHE A 58 9.28 -0.30 9.91
C PHE A 58 9.05 -1.60 10.71
N TYR A 59 7.79 -1.92 11.04
CA TYR A 59 7.45 -3.16 11.77
C TYR A 59 7.31 -4.39 10.85
N GLY A 60 7.34 -4.20 9.54
CA GLY A 60 7.03 -5.20 8.51
C GLY A 60 8.16 -6.18 8.18
N ASN A 61 9.33 -6.05 8.82
CA ASN A 61 10.52 -6.88 8.55
C ASN A 61 10.25 -8.39 8.61
N ASN A 62 9.31 -8.83 9.46
CA ASN A 62 8.91 -10.24 9.61
C ASN A 62 7.61 -10.58 8.87
N GLY A 63 7.15 -9.72 7.95
CA GLY A 63 5.91 -9.85 7.21
C GLY A 63 4.66 -9.95 8.10
N PHE A 64 4.70 -9.34 9.30
CA PHE A 64 3.66 -9.41 10.32
C PHE A 64 3.29 -10.85 10.73
N GLY A 65 4.24 -11.78 10.62
CA GLY A 65 4.04 -13.19 10.96
C GLY A 65 4.26 -13.50 12.45
N ASP A 66 5.04 -12.69 13.15
CA ASP A 66 5.30 -12.82 14.58
C ASP A 66 4.28 -12.06 15.43
N ARG A 67 4.23 -12.37 16.73
CA ARG A 67 3.26 -11.76 17.65
C ARG A 67 3.45 -10.25 17.75
N PHE A 68 4.70 -9.78 17.78
CA PHE A 68 5.03 -8.37 17.95
C PHE A 68 4.65 -7.54 16.73
N GLY A 69 5.14 -7.89 15.53
CA GLY A 69 4.83 -7.16 14.30
C GLY A 69 3.34 -7.17 14.01
N LYS A 70 2.67 -8.31 14.23
CA LYS A 70 1.20 -8.40 14.11
C LYS A 70 0.47 -7.45 15.07
N GLN A 71 0.89 -7.39 16.33
CA GLN A 71 0.27 -6.49 17.31
C GLN A 71 0.48 -5.02 16.94
N GLN A 72 1.68 -4.65 16.49
CA GLN A 72 1.95 -3.27 16.05
C GLN A 72 1.10 -2.89 14.83
N ALA A 73 1.02 -3.78 13.83
CA ALA A 73 0.15 -3.57 12.68
C ALA A 73 -1.32 -3.41 13.09
N GLN A 74 -1.82 -4.25 14.01
CA GLN A 74 -3.18 -4.13 14.52
C GLN A 74 -3.44 -2.78 15.18
N ASN A 75 -2.51 -2.29 16.00
CA ASN A 75 -2.64 -0.99 16.66
C ASN A 75 -2.67 0.15 15.63
N ILE A 76 -1.73 0.17 14.68
CA ILE A 76 -1.67 1.20 13.63
C ILE A 76 -2.96 1.23 12.81
N LEU A 77 -3.44 0.05 12.38
CA LEU A 77 -4.64 -0.07 11.57
C LEU A 77 -5.91 0.28 12.38
N ARG A 78 -5.95 -0.03 13.67
CA ARG A 78 -7.04 0.37 14.57
C ARG A 78 -7.07 1.88 14.76
N ASP A 79 -5.93 2.53 14.97
CA ASP A 79 -5.83 3.99 15.10
C ASP A 79 -6.43 4.69 13.86
N LEU A 80 -6.13 4.17 12.66
CA LEU A 80 -6.72 4.67 11.40
C LEU A 80 -8.22 4.39 11.31
N CYS A 81 -8.67 3.22 11.76
CA CYS A 81 -10.08 2.82 11.74
C CYS A 81 -10.92 3.73 12.63
N ASP A 82 -10.44 4.00 13.85
CA ASP A 82 -11.19 4.74 14.87
C ASP A 82 -11.42 6.20 14.47
N VAL A 83 -10.56 6.75 13.62
CA VAL A 83 -10.70 8.12 13.07
C VAL A 83 -11.31 8.15 11.66
N GLY A 84 -11.78 7.01 11.14
CA GLY A 84 -12.40 6.92 9.82
C GLY A 84 -11.45 7.13 8.64
N ALA A 85 -10.15 6.94 8.84
CA ALA A 85 -9.11 7.15 7.83
C ALA A 85 -8.55 5.84 7.24
N LEU A 86 -9.09 4.68 7.60
CA LEU A 86 -8.61 3.38 7.14
C LEU A 86 -8.94 3.13 5.66
N ASP A 87 -7.92 3.29 4.79
CA ASP A 87 -7.99 2.91 3.39
C ASP A 87 -7.08 1.71 3.09
N GLY A 88 -7.70 0.52 3.01
CA GLY A 88 -6.97 -0.72 2.79
C GLY A 88 -6.29 -0.81 1.43
N ASP A 89 -6.86 -0.24 0.36
CA ASP A 89 -6.27 -0.38 -0.97
C ASP A 89 -5.06 0.55 -1.12
N ILE A 90 -5.11 1.75 -0.51
CA ILE A 90 -3.95 2.64 -0.45
C ILE A 90 -2.82 1.97 0.34
N ILE A 91 -3.12 1.44 1.54
CA ILE A 91 -2.12 0.81 2.41
C ILE A 91 -1.48 -0.39 1.72
N LEU A 92 -2.28 -1.33 1.21
CA LEU A 92 -1.77 -2.55 0.59
C LEU A 92 -0.97 -2.26 -0.69
N GLY A 93 -1.46 -1.34 -1.52
CA GLY A 93 -0.77 -0.93 -2.75
C GLY A 93 0.56 -0.24 -2.46
N ALA A 94 0.60 0.66 -1.47
CA ALA A 94 1.82 1.37 -1.09
C ALA A 94 2.86 0.43 -0.46
N MET A 95 2.44 -0.49 0.42
CA MET A 95 3.34 -1.51 0.98
C MET A 95 3.93 -2.40 -0.12
N ALA A 96 3.13 -2.82 -1.10
CA ALA A 96 3.62 -3.56 -2.26
C ALA A 96 4.62 -2.74 -3.09
N ALA A 97 4.38 -1.45 -3.30
CA ALA A 97 5.31 -0.55 -4.00
C ALA A 97 6.65 -0.38 -3.26
N ARG A 98 6.66 -0.47 -1.93
CA ARG A 98 7.88 -0.47 -1.10
C ARG A 98 8.61 -1.81 -1.05
N GLY A 99 8.11 -2.82 -1.75
CA GLY A 99 8.73 -4.15 -1.81
C GLY A 99 8.32 -5.09 -0.67
N ALA A 100 7.23 -4.80 0.04
CA ALA A 100 6.70 -5.74 1.03
C ALA A 100 6.37 -7.08 0.36
N SER A 101 6.78 -8.18 1.00
CA SER A 101 6.52 -9.51 0.45
C SER A 101 5.01 -9.79 0.30
N ASP A 102 4.64 -10.63 -0.66
CA ASP A 102 3.25 -11.07 -0.86
C ASP A 102 2.64 -11.69 0.42
N ARG A 103 3.46 -12.36 1.24
CA ARG A 103 3.04 -12.82 2.57
C ARG A 103 2.67 -11.66 3.49
N SER A 104 3.50 -10.61 3.52
CA SER A 104 3.27 -9.40 4.32
C SER A 104 1.97 -8.70 3.93
N VAL A 105 1.79 -8.46 2.62
CA VAL A 105 0.59 -7.83 2.05
C VAL A 105 -0.67 -8.66 2.36
N ARG A 106 -0.61 -9.99 2.18
CA ARG A 106 -1.75 -10.87 2.54
C ARG A 106 -2.07 -10.87 4.02
N ASN A 107 -1.07 -10.77 4.90
CA ASN A 107 -1.29 -10.68 6.34
C ASN A 107 -1.95 -9.35 6.71
N LEU A 108 -1.49 -8.23 6.15
CA LEU A 108 -2.14 -6.92 6.34
C LEU A 108 -3.58 -6.92 5.83
N ALA A 109 -3.83 -7.51 4.67
CA ALA A 109 -5.19 -7.60 4.11
C ALA A 109 -6.15 -8.31 5.08
N LYS A 110 -5.70 -9.41 5.70
CA LYS A 110 -6.49 -10.13 6.73
C LYS A 110 -6.74 -9.27 7.97
N LEU A 111 -5.76 -8.46 8.40
CA LEU A 111 -5.92 -7.57 9.54
C LEU A 111 -6.93 -6.46 9.23
N ILE A 112 -6.85 -5.84 8.06
CA ILE A 112 -7.79 -4.79 7.60
C ILE A 112 -9.21 -5.36 7.52
N GLU A 113 -9.38 -6.54 6.94
CA GLU A 113 -10.68 -7.22 6.85
C GLU A 113 -11.27 -7.50 8.23
N ALA A 114 -10.44 -7.91 9.20
CA ALA A 114 -10.90 -8.16 10.57
C ALA A 114 -11.33 -6.87 11.31
N LEU A 115 -10.89 -5.69 10.87
CA LEU A 115 -11.30 -4.40 11.46
C LEU A 115 -12.60 -3.86 10.86
N ARG A 116 -12.97 -4.31 9.66
CA ARG A 116 -14.18 -3.89 8.93
C ARG A 116 -15.43 -4.69 9.29
N ARG A 117 -15.26 -5.80 10.02
CA ARG A 117 -16.34 -6.65 10.56
C ARG A 117 -16.78 -6.17 11.93
#